data_AF-A0A218Q799-F1
#
_entry.id   AF-A0A218Q799-F1
#
_cell.length_a   1.000
_cell.length_b   1.000
_cell.length_c   1.000
_cell.angle_alpha   90.00
_cell.angle_beta   90.00
_cell.angle_gamma   90.00
#
_symmetry.space_group_name_H-M   'P 1'
#
loop_
_entity.id
_entity.type
_entity.pdbx_description
1 polymer ?
#
loop_
_entity_poly.entity_id
_entity_poly.type
_entity_poly.pdbx_seq_one_letter_code
_entity_poly.pdbx_strand_id
1 'polypeptide(L)'
;MQTPIYNRMLASFMAQFRVAPPYIAGFDSGTAMLRATAAYLRGDDFPRMGTLPTALEPIATALNQLPPQAKELIYTVSSAGESIPPGRLGDVSSEVVSEWMVSEYPQNEYQAVAIGSASGALVHLCAALGMPWLPQTFLIPVLYPELHPDEPKKAMEWGRQKAQLLLDANPDLQLPKIWV
;
A
#
# COMPACT_ATOMS: atom_id res chain seq x y z
N MET A 1 -19.54 -11.18 -11.88
CA MET A 1 -19.67 -9.75 -12.19
C MET A 1 -18.51 -9.07 -11.47
N GLN A 2 -17.47 -8.63 -12.18
CA GLN A 2 -16.30 -7.99 -11.55
C GLN A 2 -16.75 -6.67 -10.95
N THR A 3 -16.49 -6.45 -9.66
CA THR A 3 -16.79 -5.18 -8.99
C THR A 3 -15.97 -4.08 -9.69
N PRO A 4 -16.59 -2.95 -10.09
CA PRO A 4 -15.98 -1.98 -11.03
C PRO A 4 -14.62 -1.45 -10.56
N ILE A 5 -14.39 -1.38 -9.26
CA ILE A 5 -13.13 -0.90 -8.63
C ILE A 5 -11.91 -1.79 -8.98
N TYR A 6 -12.11 -3.01 -9.47
CA TYR A 6 -11.05 -3.95 -9.83
C TYR A 6 -10.93 -4.15 -11.35
N ASN A 7 -11.69 -3.41 -12.14
CA ASN A 7 -11.50 -3.39 -13.59
C ASN A 7 -10.17 -2.69 -13.89
N ARG A 8 -9.24 -3.40 -14.53
CA ARG A 8 -7.90 -2.89 -14.85
C ARG A 8 -7.94 -1.56 -15.59
N MET A 9 -8.79 -1.38 -16.60
CA MET A 9 -8.87 -0.12 -17.35
C MET A 9 -9.36 1.04 -16.48
N LEU A 10 -10.36 0.81 -15.64
CA LEU A 10 -10.85 1.85 -14.73
C LEU A 10 -9.80 2.16 -13.66
N ALA A 11 -9.14 1.15 -13.11
CA ALA A 11 -8.10 1.31 -12.10
C ALA A 11 -6.88 2.05 -12.66
N SER A 12 -6.42 1.73 -13.89
CA SER A 12 -5.38 2.48 -14.61
C SER A 12 -5.77 3.93 -14.84
N PHE A 13 -7.02 4.20 -15.24
CA PHE A 13 -7.51 5.57 -15.39
C PHE A 13 -7.50 6.31 -14.05
N MET A 14 -8.00 5.70 -12.98
CA MET A 14 -8.00 6.28 -11.63
C MET A 14 -6.58 6.50 -11.09
N ALA A 15 -5.64 5.60 -11.42
CA ALA A 15 -4.23 5.73 -11.08
C ALA A 15 -3.64 7.01 -11.67
N GLN A 16 -4.01 7.42 -12.88
CA GLN A 16 -3.56 8.71 -13.45
C GLN A 16 -3.99 9.93 -12.61
N PHE A 17 -5.05 9.80 -11.82
CA PHE A 17 -5.50 10.81 -10.85
C PHE A 17 -4.95 10.57 -9.43
N ARG A 18 -3.88 9.78 -9.29
CA ARG A 18 -3.20 9.43 -8.02
C ARG A 18 -4.10 8.72 -7.01
N VAL A 19 -5.17 8.09 -7.48
CA VAL A 19 -6.02 7.26 -6.63
C VAL A 19 -5.38 5.89 -6.51
N ALA A 20 -4.94 5.54 -5.31
CA ALA A 20 -4.34 4.25 -5.04
C ALA A 20 -5.35 3.11 -5.32
N PRO A 21 -4.90 1.99 -5.91
CA PRO A 21 -5.74 0.81 -6.06
C PRO A 21 -6.25 0.31 -4.70
N PRO A 22 -7.46 -0.27 -4.64
CA PRO A 22 -8.13 -0.63 -3.38
C PRO A 22 -7.44 -1.76 -2.60
N TYR A 23 -6.41 -2.38 -3.16
CA TYR A 23 -5.65 -3.48 -2.57
C TYR A 23 -4.23 -3.08 -2.14
N ILE A 24 -3.89 -1.79 -2.23
CA ILE A 24 -2.65 -1.25 -1.66
C ILE A 24 -2.91 -0.79 -0.23
N ALA A 25 -2.12 -1.30 0.71
CA ALA A 25 -2.18 -0.86 2.10
C ALA A 25 -1.69 0.59 2.24
N GLY A 26 -2.54 1.46 2.78
CA GLY A 26 -2.17 2.84 3.10
C GLY A 26 -1.21 2.93 4.29
N PHE A 27 -1.20 1.92 5.15
CA PHE A 27 -0.30 1.81 6.31
C PHE A 27 1.08 1.22 5.98
N ASP A 28 1.34 0.80 4.74
CA ASP A 28 2.64 0.30 4.33
C ASP A 28 3.70 1.42 4.33
N SER A 29 4.88 1.09 4.86
CA SER A 29 6.02 2.02 4.90
C SER A 29 6.48 2.43 3.51
N GLY A 30 6.48 1.50 2.55
CA GLY A 30 6.87 1.80 1.16
C GLY A 30 5.93 2.81 0.51
N THR A 31 4.62 2.59 0.65
CA THR A 31 3.57 3.50 0.19
C THR A 31 3.70 4.90 0.81
N ALA A 32 3.94 4.96 2.13
CA ALA A 32 4.15 6.24 2.82
C ALA A 32 5.40 6.98 2.33
N MET A 33 6.52 6.25 2.14
CA MET A 33 7.78 6.82 1.66
C MET A 33 7.70 7.31 0.21
N LEU A 34 7.02 6.58 -0.66
CA LEU A 34 6.70 6.99 -2.03
C LEU A 34 5.97 8.34 -2.03
N ARG A 35 4.86 8.41 -1.28
CA ARG A 35 4.04 9.62 -1.17
C ARG A 35 4.79 10.79 -0.53
N ALA A 36 5.65 10.53 0.46
CA ALA A 36 6.48 11.56 1.08
C ALA A 36 7.49 12.16 0.09
N THR A 37 8.18 11.30 -0.66
CA THR A 37 9.11 11.75 -1.70
C THR A 37 8.38 12.53 -2.80
N ALA A 38 7.22 12.02 -3.23
CA ALA A 38 6.43 12.67 -4.27
C ALA A 38 5.88 14.03 -3.81
N ALA A 39 5.40 14.15 -2.57
CA ALA A 39 4.96 15.42 -1.98
C ALA A 39 6.09 16.45 -1.97
N TYR A 40 7.27 16.07 -1.49
CA TYR A 40 8.44 16.95 -1.52
C TYR A 40 8.77 17.45 -2.94
N LEU A 41 8.78 16.55 -3.94
CA LEU A 41 9.08 16.91 -5.32
C LEU A 41 8.01 17.78 -5.99
N ARG A 42 6.78 17.81 -5.46
CA ARG A 42 5.72 18.74 -5.88
C ARG A 42 5.80 20.09 -5.16
N GLY A 43 6.60 20.20 -4.10
CA GLY A 43 6.60 21.36 -3.21
C GLY A 43 5.44 21.34 -2.21
N ASP A 44 4.80 20.19 -2.00
CA ASP A 44 3.73 20.00 -1.03
C ASP A 44 4.30 19.58 0.32
N ASP A 45 3.64 19.99 1.41
CA ASP A 45 3.87 19.38 2.71
C ASP A 45 3.42 17.92 2.71
N PHE A 46 4.19 17.03 3.34
CA PHE A 46 3.76 15.64 3.52
C PHE A 46 2.90 15.53 4.80
N PRO A 47 1.58 15.31 4.68
CA PRO A 47 0.79 14.92 5.84
C PRO A 47 1.32 13.55 6.29
N ARG A 48 1.61 13.42 7.60
CA ARG A 48 2.27 12.27 8.22
C ARG A 48 1.78 10.89 7.72
N MET A 49 2.60 9.85 7.95
CA MET A 49 2.23 8.45 7.74
C MET A 49 0.92 8.10 8.47
N GLY A 50 -0.10 7.67 7.73
CA GLY A 50 -1.43 7.31 8.23
C GLY A 50 -2.55 7.78 7.31
N THR A 51 -3.74 7.20 7.46
CA THR A 51 -4.94 7.50 6.64
C THR A 51 -5.70 8.74 7.10
N LEU A 52 -5.28 9.38 8.20
CA LEU A 52 -5.99 10.51 8.81
C LEU A 52 -5.44 11.85 8.33
N PRO A 53 -6.27 12.72 7.70
CA PRO A 53 -5.90 14.09 7.37
C PRO A 53 -5.45 14.87 8.62
N THR A 54 -4.54 15.83 8.45
CA THR A 54 -4.03 16.70 9.54
C THR A 54 -5.15 17.42 10.30
N ALA A 55 -6.27 17.74 9.64
CA ALA A 55 -7.45 18.33 10.27
C ALA A 55 -8.11 17.43 11.34
N LEU A 56 -7.82 16.13 11.34
CA LEU A 56 -8.35 15.14 12.28
C LEU A 56 -7.31 14.72 13.34
N GLU A 57 -6.22 15.48 13.49
CA GLU A 57 -5.23 15.28 14.58
C GLU A 57 -5.86 15.15 15.98
N PRO A 58 -6.87 15.96 16.38
CA PRO A 58 -7.50 15.81 17.70
C PRO A 58 -8.18 14.44 17.87
N ILE A 59 -8.70 13.89 16.76
CA ILE A 59 -9.31 12.56 16.75
C ILE A 59 -8.22 11.50 16.93
N ALA A 60 -7.09 11.61 16.24
CA ALA A 60 -5.95 10.69 16.43
C ALA A 60 -5.44 10.68 17.87
N THR A 61 -5.33 11.85 18.51
CA THR A 61 -4.95 11.94 19.94
C THR A 61 -6.01 11.33 20.86
N ALA A 62 -7.30 11.51 20.56
CA ALA A 62 -8.38 10.88 21.32
C ALA A 62 -8.40 9.36 21.16
N LEU A 63 -8.12 8.85 19.96
CA LEU A 63 -7.99 7.41 19.68
C LEU A 63 -6.84 6.78 20.47
N ASN A 64 -5.76 7.52 20.72
CA ASN A 64 -4.66 7.05 21.58
C ASN A 64 -5.05 6.87 23.06
N GLN A 65 -6.15 7.47 23.51
CA GLN A 65 -6.66 7.30 24.87
C GLN A 65 -7.66 6.15 25.01
N LEU A 66 -8.01 5.48 23.91
CA LEU A 66 -8.95 4.37 23.95
C LEU A 66 -8.38 3.15 24.70
N PRO A 67 -9.26 2.36 25.36
CA PRO A 67 -8.89 1.08 25.91
C PRO A 67 -8.28 0.16 24.84
N PRO A 68 -7.35 -0.73 25.20
CA PRO A 68 -6.69 -1.64 24.26
C PRO A 68 -7.65 -2.39 23.34
N GLN A 69 -8.79 -2.85 23.87
CA GLN A 69 -9.82 -3.58 23.14
C GLN A 69 -10.49 -2.75 22.02
N ALA A 70 -10.67 -1.44 22.26
CA ALA A 70 -11.25 -0.54 21.26
C ALA A 70 -10.22 -0.16 20.18
N LYS A 71 -8.94 -0.03 20.55
CA LYS A 71 -7.85 0.15 19.57
C LYS A 71 -7.69 -1.06 18.67
N GLU A 72 -7.75 -2.25 19.27
CA GLU A 72 -7.71 -3.52 18.55
C GLU A 72 -8.88 -3.62 17.56
N LEU A 73 -10.11 -3.33 18.00
CA LEU A 73 -11.28 -3.30 17.12
C LEU A 73 -11.13 -2.30 15.97
N ILE A 74 -10.64 -1.09 16.23
CA ILE A 74 -10.41 -0.08 15.19
C ILE A 74 -9.35 -0.56 14.20
N TYR A 75 -8.26 -1.14 14.68
CA TYR A 75 -7.20 -1.69 13.85
C TYR A 75 -7.71 -2.86 13.00
N THR A 76 -8.52 -3.76 13.56
CA THR A 76 -9.16 -4.87 12.85
C THR A 76 -10.11 -4.36 11.77
N VAL A 77 -10.92 -3.34 12.07
CA VAL A 77 -11.87 -2.78 11.09
C VAL A 77 -11.14 -1.99 10.00
N SER A 78 -10.11 -1.21 10.34
CA SER A 78 -9.34 -0.45 9.34
C SER A 78 -8.52 -1.37 8.44
N SER A 79 -7.89 -2.40 9.01
CA SER A 79 -7.16 -3.41 8.23
C SER A 79 -8.10 -4.24 7.36
N ALA A 80 -9.28 -4.63 7.86
CA ALA A 80 -10.31 -5.29 7.04
C ALA A 80 -10.83 -4.40 5.92
N GLY A 81 -10.94 -3.08 6.15
CA GLY A 81 -11.36 -2.10 5.15
C GLY A 81 -10.38 -1.92 3.99
N GLU A 82 -9.08 -2.13 4.24
CA GLU A 82 -8.04 -2.11 3.20
C GLU A 82 -7.80 -3.50 2.57
N SER A 83 -8.38 -4.56 3.15
CA SER A 83 -8.09 -5.95 2.76
C SER A 83 -8.88 -6.43 1.54
N ILE A 84 -8.19 -7.07 0.61
CA ILE A 84 -8.84 -7.74 -0.53
C ILE A 84 -9.40 -9.12 -0.11
N PRO A 85 -10.61 -9.51 -0.56
CA PRO A 85 -11.09 -10.88 -0.39
C PRO A 85 -10.16 -11.88 -1.10
N PRO A 86 -9.87 -13.06 -0.50
CA PRO A 86 -8.89 -14.00 -1.04
C PRO A 86 -9.27 -14.53 -2.42
N GLY A 87 -10.57 -14.68 -2.71
CA GLY A 87 -11.06 -15.11 -4.03
C GLY A 87 -10.87 -14.08 -5.15
N ARG A 88 -10.37 -12.88 -4.83
CA ARG A 88 -10.14 -11.78 -5.77
C ARG A 88 -8.66 -11.42 -5.94
N LEU A 89 -7.75 -12.21 -5.39
CA LEU A 89 -6.31 -11.98 -5.56
C LEU A 89 -5.86 -11.98 -7.02
N GLY A 90 -6.55 -12.70 -7.90
CA GLY A 90 -6.30 -12.66 -9.35
C GLY A 90 -6.74 -11.36 -10.04
N ASP A 91 -7.50 -10.50 -9.35
CA ASP A 91 -7.87 -9.17 -9.86
C ASP A 91 -6.79 -8.11 -9.55
N VAL A 92 -5.77 -8.45 -8.74
CA VAL A 92 -4.63 -7.56 -8.48
C VAL A 92 -3.81 -7.43 -9.74
N SER A 93 -3.40 -6.20 -10.08
CA SER A 93 -2.52 -5.93 -11.22
C SER A 93 -1.27 -5.17 -10.78
N SER A 94 -0.09 -5.76 -11.00
CA SER A 94 1.23 -5.14 -10.78
C SER A 94 1.44 -3.90 -11.67
N GLU A 95 0.94 -3.96 -12.90
CA GLU A 95 0.99 -2.83 -13.85
C GLU A 95 0.24 -1.62 -13.29
N VAL A 96 -1.01 -1.80 -12.84
CA VAL A 96 -1.83 -0.70 -12.28
C VAL A 96 -1.15 -0.09 -11.04
N VAL A 97 -0.50 -0.93 -10.23
CA VAL A 97 0.28 -0.45 -9.07
C VAL A 97 1.46 0.40 -9.54
N SER A 98 2.19 -0.06 -10.55
CA SER A 98 3.34 0.66 -11.12
C SER A 98 2.90 2.01 -11.73
N GLU A 99 1.81 2.01 -12.49
CA GLU A 99 1.18 3.22 -13.06
C GLU A 99 0.81 4.21 -11.95
N TRP A 100 0.15 3.74 -10.89
CA TRP A 100 -0.18 4.58 -9.74
C TRP A 100 1.08 5.12 -9.06
N MET A 101 2.09 4.29 -8.79
CA MET A 101 3.33 4.73 -8.14
C MET A 101 4.05 5.82 -8.93
N VAL A 102 4.11 5.70 -10.26
CA VAL A 102 4.71 6.70 -11.13
C VAL A 102 3.85 7.98 -11.18
N SER A 103 2.51 7.85 -11.18
CA SER A 103 1.58 8.99 -11.23
C SER A 103 1.69 9.94 -10.03
N GLU A 104 2.18 9.46 -8.90
CA GLU A 104 2.41 10.28 -7.71
C GLU A 104 3.40 11.41 -8.02
N TYR A 105 4.39 11.16 -8.88
CA TYR A 105 5.40 12.15 -9.22
C TYR A 105 4.88 13.21 -10.21
N PRO A 106 5.33 14.47 -10.08
CA PRO A 106 5.08 15.48 -11.10
C PRO A 106 5.79 15.08 -12.41
N GLN A 107 5.20 15.45 -13.54
CA GLN A 107 5.76 15.18 -14.85
C GLN A 107 6.93 16.14 -15.11
N ASN A 108 8.14 15.70 -14.76
CA ASN A 108 9.38 16.45 -14.89
C ASN A 108 10.50 15.56 -15.46
N GLU A 109 11.54 16.18 -16.00
CA GLU A 109 12.78 15.47 -16.34
C GLU A 109 13.62 15.23 -15.08
N TYR A 110 13.87 13.95 -14.78
CA TYR A 110 14.70 13.54 -13.66
C TYR A 110 16.04 13.01 -14.16
N GLN A 111 17.14 13.47 -13.55
CA GLN A 111 18.48 13.02 -13.91
C GLN A 111 18.75 11.56 -13.50
N ALA A 112 18.03 11.06 -12.49
CA ALA A 112 18.09 9.68 -12.04
C ALA A 112 16.83 9.32 -11.22
N VAL A 113 16.61 8.02 -11.06
CA VAL A 113 15.57 7.43 -10.20
C VAL A 113 16.19 6.34 -9.34
N ALA A 114 15.78 6.26 -8.07
CA ALA A 114 16.16 5.16 -7.18
C ALA A 114 15.04 4.12 -7.11
N ILE A 115 15.40 2.83 -7.07
CA ILE A 115 14.45 1.73 -6.89
C ILE A 115 14.98 0.84 -5.77
N GLY A 116 14.15 0.49 -4.79
CA GLY A 116 14.62 -0.40 -3.73
C GLY A 116 13.64 -0.62 -2.58
N SER A 117 14.12 -1.28 -1.54
CA SER A 117 13.37 -1.49 -0.30
C SER A 117 13.14 -0.18 0.46
N ALA A 118 12.06 -0.12 1.25
CA ALA A 118 11.75 1.03 2.10
C ALA A 118 12.94 1.39 3.01
N SER A 119 13.50 2.59 2.80
CA SER A 119 14.67 3.10 3.53
C SER A 119 14.56 4.60 3.69
N GLY A 120 14.39 5.06 4.93
CA GLY A 120 14.25 6.49 5.23
C GLY A 120 15.48 7.29 4.80
N ALA A 121 16.70 6.76 5.00
CA ALA A 121 17.93 7.42 4.59
C ALA A 121 18.00 7.63 3.07
N LEU A 122 17.59 6.62 2.29
CA LEU A 122 17.55 6.71 0.83
C LEU A 122 16.52 7.75 0.37
N VAL A 123 15.33 7.74 0.96
CA VAL A 123 14.27 8.70 0.64
C VAL A 123 14.69 10.15 0.94
N HIS A 124 15.36 10.39 2.08
CA HIS A 124 15.92 11.71 2.38
C HIS A 124 16.99 12.13 1.36
N LEU A 125 17.86 11.21 0.94
CA LEU A 125 18.85 11.49 -0.10
C LEU A 125 18.19 11.79 -1.45
N CYS A 126 17.18 11.01 -1.85
CA CYS A 126 16.40 11.23 -3.07
C CYS A 126 15.74 12.62 -3.06
N ALA A 127 15.12 13.02 -1.93
CA ALA A 127 14.57 14.36 -1.77
C ALA A 127 15.67 15.43 -1.94
N ALA A 128 16.80 15.31 -1.26
CA ALA A 128 17.90 16.28 -1.35
C ALA A 128 18.48 16.41 -2.78
N LEU A 129 18.45 15.34 -3.57
CA LEU A 129 18.92 15.31 -4.95
C LEU A 129 17.84 15.64 -5.99
N GLY A 130 16.58 15.87 -5.58
CA GLY A 130 15.48 16.09 -6.51
C GLY A 130 15.12 14.86 -7.34
N MET A 131 15.36 13.65 -6.82
CA MET A 131 15.18 12.37 -7.52
C MET A 131 13.96 11.60 -7.00
N PRO A 132 13.18 10.93 -7.87
CA PRO A 132 12.13 10.01 -7.44
C PRO A 132 12.70 8.75 -6.80
N TRP A 133 11.90 8.12 -5.94
CA TRP A 133 12.20 6.82 -5.34
C TRP A 133 11.01 5.88 -5.52
N LEU A 134 11.21 4.75 -6.18
CA LEU A 134 10.16 3.75 -6.38
C LEU A 134 10.38 2.54 -5.45
N PRO A 135 9.34 2.11 -4.73
CA PRO A 135 9.43 0.91 -3.90
C PRO A 135 9.57 -0.33 -4.79
N GLN A 136 10.48 -1.22 -4.42
CA GLN A 136 10.62 -2.55 -5.06
C GLN A 136 9.50 -3.51 -4.65
N THR A 137 8.86 -3.28 -3.51
CA THR A 137 7.84 -4.16 -2.94
C THR A 137 6.68 -3.34 -2.40
N PHE A 138 5.48 -3.88 -2.51
CA PHE A 138 4.27 -3.33 -1.89
C PHE A 138 3.52 -4.41 -1.12
N LEU A 139 2.68 -3.97 -0.17
CA LEU A 139 1.89 -4.86 0.67
C LEU A 139 0.46 -4.98 0.15
N ILE A 140 -0.03 -6.22 0.03
CA ILE A 140 -1.42 -6.54 -0.28
C ILE A 140 -2.04 -7.16 0.98
N PRO A 141 -2.86 -6.43 1.75
CA PRO A 141 -3.58 -7.01 2.87
C PRO A 141 -4.69 -7.92 2.33
N VAL A 142 -4.78 -9.15 2.85
CA VAL A 142 -5.75 -10.15 2.40
C VAL A 142 -6.66 -10.49 3.56
N LEU A 143 -7.97 -10.46 3.32
CA LEU A 143 -8.96 -10.71 4.35
C LEU A 143 -8.90 -12.20 4.77
N TYR A 144 -8.59 -12.45 6.04
CA TYR A 144 -8.63 -13.78 6.63
C TYR A 144 -9.35 -13.75 8.00
N PRO A 145 -10.69 -13.84 8.02
CA PRO A 145 -11.48 -13.61 9.24
C PRO A 145 -11.32 -14.68 10.34
N GLU A 146 -10.97 -15.91 9.94
CA GLU A 146 -10.97 -17.08 10.83
C GLU A 146 -9.60 -17.37 11.46
N LEU A 147 -8.57 -16.60 11.11
CA LEU A 147 -7.21 -16.87 11.53
C LEU A 147 -6.90 -16.16 12.86
N HIS A 148 -6.56 -16.95 13.86
CA HIS A 148 -6.05 -16.42 15.12
C HIS A 148 -4.60 -15.92 14.92
N PRO A 149 -4.22 -14.72 15.43
CA PRO A 149 -2.87 -14.15 15.26
C PRO A 149 -1.74 -15.09 15.71
N ASP A 150 -1.99 -15.90 16.74
CA ASP A 150 -1.02 -16.87 17.27
C ASP A 150 -0.88 -18.17 16.44
N GLU A 151 -1.39 -18.19 15.20
CA GLU A 151 -1.27 -19.34 14.29
C GLU A 151 -0.47 -19.06 13.00
N PRO A 152 0.78 -18.54 13.10
CA PRO A 152 1.54 -18.06 11.94
C PRO A 152 1.83 -19.15 10.89
N LYS A 153 1.97 -20.42 11.31
CA LYS A 153 2.19 -21.53 10.37
C LYS A 153 0.97 -21.80 9.49
N LYS A 154 -0.22 -21.79 10.08
CA LYS A 154 -1.48 -21.99 9.33
C LYS A 154 -1.72 -20.82 8.38
N ALA A 155 -1.39 -19.62 8.83
CA ALA A 155 -1.48 -18.42 8.03
C ALA A 155 -0.55 -18.44 6.82
N MET A 156 0.72 -18.84 7.00
CA MET A 156 1.66 -18.97 5.88
C MET A 156 1.20 -20.04 4.87
N GLU A 157 0.73 -21.19 5.36
CA GLU A 157 0.25 -22.27 4.48
C GLU A 157 -0.99 -21.82 3.70
N TRP A 158 -1.94 -21.16 4.37
CA TRP A 158 -3.10 -20.56 3.73
C TRP A 158 -2.69 -19.50 2.70
N GLY A 159 -1.79 -18.59 3.08
CA GLY A 159 -1.27 -17.55 2.20
C GLY A 159 -0.59 -18.13 0.96
N ARG A 160 0.21 -19.20 1.12
CA ARG A 160 0.83 -19.93 0.00
C ARG A 160 -0.21 -20.48 -0.96
N GLN A 161 -1.29 -21.08 -0.44
CA GLN A 161 -2.37 -21.63 -1.26
C GLN A 161 -3.13 -20.53 -2.01
N LYS A 162 -3.36 -19.37 -1.39
CA LYS A 162 -4.08 -18.25 -2.02
C LYS A 162 -3.21 -17.42 -2.97
N ALA A 163 -1.90 -17.36 -2.73
CA ALA A 163 -0.96 -16.61 -3.54
C ALA A 163 -0.88 -17.07 -5.00
N GLN A 164 -1.25 -18.32 -5.30
CA GLN A 164 -1.21 -18.83 -6.67
C GLN A 164 -2.08 -17.98 -7.62
N LEU A 165 -3.28 -17.57 -7.18
CA LEU A 165 -4.16 -16.70 -7.98
C LEU A 165 -3.51 -15.35 -8.30
N LEU A 166 -2.72 -14.80 -7.37
CA LEU A 166 -1.99 -13.55 -7.56
C LEU A 166 -0.86 -13.73 -8.57
N LEU A 167 -0.05 -14.77 -8.40
CA LEU A 167 1.12 -15.04 -9.23
C LEU A 167 0.74 -15.45 -10.66
N ASP A 168 -0.34 -16.20 -10.83
CA ASP A 168 -0.87 -16.56 -12.16
C ASP A 168 -1.32 -15.33 -12.95
N ALA A 169 -1.90 -14.34 -12.27
CA ALA A 169 -2.34 -13.08 -12.88
C ALA A 169 -1.19 -12.08 -13.11
N ASN A 170 -0.08 -12.23 -12.38
CA ASN A 170 1.07 -11.31 -12.38
C ASN A 170 2.38 -12.10 -12.42
N PRO A 171 2.77 -12.65 -13.60
CA PRO A 171 3.93 -13.52 -13.73
C PRO A 171 5.28 -12.81 -13.49
N ASP A 172 5.27 -11.48 -13.45
CA ASP A 172 6.38 -10.60 -13.12
C ASP A 172 6.60 -10.43 -11.61
N LEU A 173 5.61 -10.78 -10.78
CA LEU A 173 5.73 -10.68 -9.33
C LEU A 173 6.44 -11.88 -8.71
N GLN A 174 7.16 -11.60 -7.62
CA GLN A 174 7.67 -12.61 -6.71
C GLN A 174 7.11 -12.34 -5.31
N LEU A 175 6.82 -13.41 -4.57
CA LEU A 175 6.33 -13.32 -3.19
C LEU A 175 7.44 -13.71 -2.20
N PRO A 176 8.24 -12.75 -1.71
CA PRO A 176 9.36 -13.06 -0.82
C PRO A 176 8.92 -13.36 0.62
N LYS A 177 7.74 -12.85 1.04
CA LYS A 177 7.26 -12.94 2.42
C LYS A 177 5.74 -13.02 2.47
N ILE A 178 5.23 -13.77 3.45
CA ILE A 178 3.83 -13.76 3.89
C ILE A 178 3.85 -13.34 5.35
N TRP A 179 3.15 -12.25 5.67
CA TRP A 179 3.03 -11.73 7.03
C TRP A 179 1.69 -12.16 7.63
N VAL A 180 1.67 -12.32 8.95
CA VAL A 180 0.54 -12.82 9.75
C VAL A 180 0.33 -11.86 10.91
#